data_AF-A0A7S3F4K0-F1
#
_entry.id   AF-A0A7S3F4K0-F1
#
_cell.length_a   1.000
_cell.length_b   1.000
_cell.length_c   1.000
_cell.angle_alpha   90.00
_cell.angle_beta   90.00
_cell.angle_gamma   90.00
#
_symmetry.space_group_name_H-M   'P 1'
#
loop_
_entity.id
_entity.type
_entity.pdbx_description
1 polymer ?
#
loop_
_entity_poly.entity_id
_entity_poly.type
_entity_poly.pdbx_seq_one_letter_code
_entity_poly.pdbx_strand_id
1 'polypeptide(L)'
;EAEAESEAEATSAKAEAEAPSAEAEAEAMSAKETSARAAAATIKPAEQTCTDSHATCDQWALAGECERNAGWMRETCCIACRRLADVAAELKRQRGEQKQQLKEQQIQEMLAAAELEDRAEDEKEEQKEEL
;
A
#
# COMPACT_ATOMS: atom_id res chain seq x y z
N GLU A 1 -49.10 -29.59 -52.06
CA GLU A 1 -49.55 -30.83 -51.39
C GLU A 1 -48.37 -31.49 -50.71
N ALA A 2 -48.40 -31.51 -49.38
CA ALA A 2 -47.93 -32.57 -48.48
C ALA A 2 -47.93 -31.97 -47.06
N GLU A 3 -48.81 -32.51 -46.23
CA GLU A 3 -49.18 -32.09 -44.87
C GLU A 3 -48.33 -32.76 -43.77
N ALA A 4 -48.70 -32.43 -42.52
CA ALA A 4 -48.44 -33.08 -41.22
C ALA A 4 -47.20 -32.57 -40.45
N GLU A 5 -47.35 -31.68 -39.47
CA GLU A 5 -47.86 -31.88 -38.08
C GLU A 5 -46.96 -32.73 -37.17
N SER A 6 -46.42 -32.11 -36.11
CA SER A 6 -46.64 -32.56 -34.72
C SER A 6 -46.03 -31.58 -33.73
N GLU A 7 -46.86 -31.16 -32.78
CA GLU A 7 -46.51 -30.39 -31.59
C GLU A 7 -45.92 -31.31 -30.52
N ALA A 8 -45.03 -30.79 -29.66
CA ALA A 8 -44.87 -31.27 -28.30
C ALA A 8 -44.38 -30.13 -27.39
N GLU A 9 -45.08 -30.01 -26.26
CA GLU A 9 -45.08 -28.96 -25.25
C GLU A 9 -43.82 -28.83 -24.38
N ALA A 10 -43.73 -27.65 -23.73
CA ALA A 10 -43.33 -27.33 -22.35
C ALA A 10 -41.96 -27.86 -21.83
N THR A 11 -41.14 -27.05 -21.16
CA THR A 11 -41.41 -26.59 -19.80
C THR A 11 -40.70 -25.29 -19.43
N SER A 12 -41.38 -24.53 -18.59
CA SER A 12 -40.95 -23.34 -17.85
C SER A 12 -39.90 -23.67 -16.79
N ALA A 13 -38.88 -22.82 -16.63
CA ALA A 13 -38.33 -22.51 -15.30
C ALA A 13 -37.56 -21.17 -15.30
N LYS A 14 -38.10 -20.26 -14.49
CA LYS A 14 -37.61 -18.95 -14.08
C LYS A 14 -36.48 -19.10 -13.04
N ALA A 15 -35.43 -18.29 -13.14
CA ALA A 15 -34.56 -17.97 -12.01
C ALA A 15 -34.09 -16.52 -12.13
N GLU A 16 -34.72 -15.65 -11.32
CA GLU A 16 -34.20 -14.32 -11.01
C GLU A 16 -33.12 -14.49 -9.93
N ALA A 17 -31.94 -13.93 -10.16
CA ALA A 17 -30.89 -13.84 -9.15
C ALA A 17 -30.98 -12.45 -8.49
N GLU A 18 -31.44 -12.43 -7.24
CA GLU A 18 -31.30 -11.28 -6.34
C GLU A 18 -29.84 -11.07 -5.95
N ALA A 19 -29.40 -9.81 -5.96
CA ALA A 19 -28.10 -9.37 -5.48
C ALA A 19 -28.14 -9.21 -3.94
N PRO A 20 -27.18 -9.78 -3.17
CA PRO A 20 -27.13 -9.56 -1.73
C PRO A 20 -26.41 -8.25 -1.34
N SER A 21 -26.97 -7.62 -0.32
CA SER A 21 -26.61 -6.36 0.34
C SER A 21 -25.17 -6.31 0.89
N ALA A 22 -24.56 -5.13 0.81
CA ALA A 22 -23.15 -4.80 1.11
C ALA A 22 -22.73 -4.87 2.59
N GLU A 23 -23.56 -5.42 3.48
CA GLU A 23 -23.33 -5.39 4.93
C GLU A 23 -22.66 -6.68 5.46
N ALA A 24 -22.52 -7.71 4.61
CA ALA A 24 -21.77 -8.93 4.90
C ALA A 24 -20.26 -8.82 4.58
N GLU A 25 -19.83 -7.77 3.89
CA GLU A 25 -18.46 -7.62 3.35
C GLU A 25 -17.45 -7.11 4.40
N ALA A 26 -17.91 -6.49 5.49
CA ALA A 26 -17.04 -5.93 6.55
C ALA A 26 -16.47 -7.00 7.49
N GLU A 27 -17.24 -8.04 7.82
CA GLU A 27 -16.80 -9.17 8.67
C GLU A 27 -15.83 -10.12 7.94
N ALA A 28 -15.74 -10.02 6.61
CA ALA A 28 -14.82 -10.81 5.79
C ALA A 28 -13.42 -10.16 5.64
N MET A 29 -13.29 -8.86 5.92
CA MET A 29 -11.99 -8.15 5.80
C MET A 29 -11.09 -8.36 7.03
N SER A 30 -11.65 -8.58 8.22
CA SER A 30 -10.90 -8.84 9.47
C SER A 30 -10.31 -10.27 9.55
N ALA A 31 -11.00 -11.26 8.99
CA ALA A 31 -10.55 -12.66 9.00
C ALA A 31 -9.43 -12.97 7.98
N LYS A 32 -9.26 -12.13 6.95
CA LYS A 32 -8.20 -12.32 5.94
C LYS A 32 -6.83 -11.82 6.39
N GLU A 33 -6.78 -10.79 7.24
CA GLU A 33 -5.53 -10.21 7.72
C GLU A 33 -4.82 -11.09 8.77
N THR A 34 -5.60 -11.85 9.56
CA THR A 34 -5.07 -12.75 10.59
C THR A 34 -4.45 -14.03 10.02
N SER A 35 -4.96 -14.54 8.89
CA SER A 35 -4.47 -15.78 8.27
C SER A 35 -3.10 -15.61 7.58
N ALA A 36 -2.83 -14.45 6.98
CA ALA A 36 -1.56 -14.18 6.30
C ALA A 36 -0.36 -14.10 7.28
N ARG A 37 -0.59 -13.68 8.53
CA ARG A 37 0.46 -13.53 9.54
C ARG A 37 0.92 -14.86 10.15
N ALA A 38 0.09 -15.91 10.11
CA ALA A 38 0.41 -17.22 10.66
C ALA A 38 1.38 -18.04 9.78
N ALA A 39 1.45 -17.76 8.48
CA ALA A 39 2.31 -18.50 7.54
C ALA A 39 3.79 -18.01 7.50
N ALA A 40 4.13 -16.92 8.19
CA ALA A 40 5.45 -16.28 8.08
C ALA A 40 6.53 -16.83 9.03
N ALA A 41 6.25 -17.85 9.85
CA ALA A 41 7.18 -18.36 10.84
C ALA A 41 7.53 -19.83 10.60
N THR A 42 8.49 -20.12 9.72
CA THR A 42 9.45 -21.26 9.80
C THR A 42 10.29 -21.46 8.52
N ILE A 43 10.94 -20.41 8.03
CA ILE A 43 12.21 -20.60 7.31
C ILE A 43 13.29 -20.11 8.26
N LYS A 44 13.93 -21.01 9.01
CA LYS A 44 15.24 -20.69 9.60
C LYS A 44 16.15 -20.40 8.41
N PRO A 45 16.63 -19.16 8.20
CA PRO A 45 17.68 -18.94 7.23
C PRO A 45 18.83 -19.84 7.68
N ALA A 46 19.37 -20.64 6.77
CA ALA A 46 20.67 -21.26 7.04
C ALA A 46 21.60 -20.12 7.40
N GLU A 47 21.98 -20.03 8.67
CA GLU A 47 22.93 -19.05 9.16
C GLU A 47 24.30 -19.45 8.63
N GLN A 48 24.49 -19.24 7.33
CA GLN A 48 25.79 -18.91 6.78
C GLN A 48 26.28 -17.77 7.66
N THR A 49 27.33 -18.01 8.44
CA THR A 49 27.97 -17.00 9.28
C THR A 49 28.43 -15.87 8.36
N CYS A 50 27.53 -14.93 8.15
CA CYS A 50 27.71 -13.81 7.26
C CYS A 50 28.47 -12.76 8.05
N THR A 51 29.71 -12.53 7.66
CA THR A 51 30.59 -11.52 8.26
C THR A 51 31.30 -10.77 7.16
N ASP A 52 31.57 -9.49 7.40
CA ASP A 52 32.41 -8.71 6.52
C ASP A 52 33.87 -9.09 6.76
N SER A 53 34.56 -9.52 5.71
CA SER A 53 35.95 -9.98 5.75
C SER A 53 36.96 -8.84 5.53
N HIS A 54 36.49 -7.66 5.14
CA HIS A 54 37.32 -6.47 4.90
C HIS A 54 36.77 -5.23 5.59
N ALA A 55 37.66 -4.40 6.14
CA ALA A 55 37.29 -3.13 6.76
C ALA A 55 36.66 -2.12 5.78
N THR A 56 36.89 -2.28 4.47
CA THR A 56 36.37 -1.43 3.40
C THR A 56 35.05 -1.91 2.81
N CYS A 57 34.45 -2.97 3.36
CA CYS A 57 33.17 -3.51 2.88
C CYS A 57 32.05 -2.45 2.83
N ASP A 58 31.95 -1.58 3.85
CA ASP A 58 30.99 -0.48 3.87
C ASP A 58 31.18 0.50 2.70
N GLN A 59 32.44 0.83 2.37
CA GLN A 59 32.73 1.75 1.26
C GLN A 59 32.38 1.14 -0.10
N TRP A 60 32.68 -0.13 -0.30
CA TRP A 60 32.32 -0.83 -1.53
C TRP A 60 30.81 -1.03 -1.67
N ALA A 61 30.12 -1.32 -0.56
CA ALA A 61 28.68 -1.36 -0.55
C ALA A 61 28.10 0.00 -0.98
N LEU A 62 28.53 1.10 -0.36
CA LEU A 62 28.13 2.46 -0.74
C LEU A 62 28.48 2.82 -2.18
N ALA A 63 29.60 2.31 -2.70
CA ALA A 63 29.97 2.50 -4.10
C ALA A 63 29.04 1.76 -5.08
N GLY A 64 28.23 0.81 -4.61
CA GLY A 64 27.31 0.02 -5.42
C GLY A 64 27.83 -1.37 -5.81
N GLU A 65 28.88 -1.88 -5.15
CA GLU A 65 29.43 -3.21 -5.45
C GLU A 65 28.48 -4.34 -5.07
N CYS A 66 27.53 -4.10 -4.17
CA CYS A 66 26.49 -5.08 -3.84
C CYS A 66 25.60 -5.45 -5.04
N GLU A 67 25.45 -4.54 -6.00
CA GLU A 67 24.71 -4.76 -7.23
C GLU A 67 25.65 -5.16 -8.38
N ARG A 68 26.79 -4.46 -8.54
CA ARG A 68 27.73 -4.70 -9.64
C ARG A 68 28.54 -5.99 -9.48
N ASN A 69 28.87 -6.36 -8.24
CA ASN A 69 29.67 -7.53 -7.89
C ASN A 69 28.99 -8.34 -6.76
N ALA A 70 27.71 -8.63 -6.96
CA ALA A 70 26.87 -9.28 -5.95
C ALA A 70 27.40 -10.66 -5.51
N GLY A 71 28.06 -11.42 -6.38
CA GLY A 71 28.64 -12.72 -6.03
C GLY A 71 29.71 -12.57 -4.95
N TRP A 72 30.75 -11.80 -5.24
CA TRP A 72 31.86 -11.58 -4.33
C TRP A 72 31.44 -10.86 -3.04
N MET A 73 30.58 -9.84 -3.16
CA MET A 73 30.09 -9.10 -1.99
C MET A 73 29.24 -9.97 -1.07
N ARG A 74 28.47 -10.94 -1.60
CA ARG A 74 27.71 -11.88 -0.76
C ARG A 74 28.58 -12.85 0.03
N GLU A 75 29.75 -13.17 -0.49
CA GLU A 75 30.71 -14.06 0.19
C GLU A 75 31.60 -13.27 1.16
N THR A 76 31.99 -12.06 0.79
CA THR A 76 33.07 -11.31 1.47
C THR A 76 32.57 -10.13 2.30
N CYS A 77 31.48 -9.47 1.90
CA CYS A 77 30.99 -8.19 2.45
C CYS A 77 29.47 -8.20 2.64
N CYS A 78 28.95 -9.32 3.13
CA CYS A 78 27.53 -9.60 3.13
C CYS A 78 26.75 -8.75 4.15
N ILE A 79 27.36 -8.37 5.28
CA ILE A 79 26.71 -7.50 6.26
C ILE A 79 26.62 -6.09 5.69
N ALA A 80 27.70 -5.60 5.08
CA ALA A 80 27.70 -4.28 4.44
C ALA A 80 26.59 -4.14 3.39
N CYS A 81 26.37 -5.16 2.56
CA CYS A 81 25.28 -5.14 1.59
C CYS A 81 23.88 -5.17 2.22
N ARG A 82 23.69 -5.96 3.28
CA ARG A 82 22.41 -5.99 4.01
C ARG A 82 22.13 -4.64 4.64
N ARG A 83 23.10 -4.07 5.34
CA ARG A 83 23.00 -2.75 5.97
C ARG A 83 22.65 -1.67 4.95
N LEU A 84 23.30 -1.69 3.78
CA LEU A 84 22.98 -0.74 2.71
C LEU A 84 21.53 -0.91 2.22
N ALA A 85 21.07 -2.15 2.03
CA ALA A 85 19.70 -2.43 1.63
C ALA A 85 18.69 -1.94 2.68
N ASP A 86 18.97 -2.15 3.96
CA ASP A 86 18.13 -1.70 5.07
C ASP A 86 18.05 -0.17 5.13
N VAL A 87 19.21 0.52 5.03
CA VAL A 87 19.28 1.98 4.97
C VAL A 87 18.52 2.51 3.75
N ALA A 88 18.68 1.87 2.59
CA ALA A 88 17.98 2.27 1.36
C ALA A 88 16.47 2.08 1.48
N ALA A 89 16.01 1.02 2.15
CA ALA A 89 14.59 0.78 2.43
C ALA A 89 14.03 1.84 3.38
N GLU A 90 14.76 2.14 4.46
CA GLU A 90 14.37 3.15 5.44
C GLU A 90 14.29 4.56 4.81
N LEU A 91 15.27 4.96 4.00
CA LEU A 91 15.23 6.25 3.31
C LEU A 91 14.05 6.34 2.32
N LYS A 92 13.69 5.24 1.65
CA LYS A 92 12.51 5.19 0.77
C LYS A 92 11.22 5.36 1.58
N ARG A 93 11.11 4.71 2.74
CA ARG A 93 9.98 4.85 3.67
C ARG A 93 9.86 6.29 4.14
N GLN A 94 10.94 6.86 4.68
CA GLN A 94 10.99 8.23 5.17
C GLN A 94 10.61 9.24 4.08
N ARG A 95 11.11 9.08 2.85
CA ARG A 95 10.73 9.95 1.72
C ARG A 95 9.24 9.82 1.38
N GLY A 96 8.68 8.63 1.46
CA GLY A 96 7.25 8.38 1.27
C GLY A 96 6.41 9.12 2.32
N GLU A 97 6.77 8.95 3.59
CA GLU A 97 6.11 9.60 4.73
C GLU A 97 6.25 11.12 4.69
N GLN A 98 7.46 11.64 4.41
CA GLN A 98 7.69 13.07 4.27
C GLN A 98 6.83 13.67 3.15
N LYS A 99 6.67 12.97 2.03
CA LYS A 99 5.80 13.40 0.93
C LYS A 99 4.32 13.39 1.34
N GLN A 100 3.91 12.43 2.17
CA GLN A 100 2.55 12.37 2.70
C GLN A 100 2.30 13.51 3.70
N GLN A 101 3.22 13.73 4.62
CA GLN A 101 3.17 14.83 5.59
C GLN A 101 3.10 16.19 4.90
N LEU A 102 3.88 16.41 3.83
CA LEU A 102 3.81 17.66 3.06
C LEU A 102 2.45 17.87 2.41
N LYS A 103 1.84 16.81 1.86
CA LYS A 103 0.49 16.90 1.28
C LYS A 103 -0.56 17.21 2.34
N GLU A 104 -0.45 16.56 3.49
CA GLU A 104 -1.36 16.79 4.61
C GLU A 104 -1.21 18.21 5.15
N GLN A 105 0.02 18.69 5.30
CA GLN A 105 0.30 20.07 5.65
C GLN A 105 -0.32 21.05 4.63
N GLN A 106 -0.15 20.81 3.33
CA GLN A 106 -0.75 21.63 2.28
C GLN A 106 -2.29 21.65 2.35
N ILE A 107 -2.92 20.52 2.67
CA ILE A 107 -4.37 20.44 2.86
C ILE A 107 -4.79 21.23 4.09
N GLN A 108 -4.09 21.08 5.22
CA GLN A 108 -4.38 21.81 6.45
C GLN A 108 -4.23 23.32 6.26
N GLU A 109 -3.20 23.76 5.52
CA GLU A 109 -3.01 25.17 5.17
C GLU A 109 -4.13 25.69 4.26
N MET A 110 -4.60 24.89 3.30
CA MET A 110 -5.72 25.25 2.43
C MET A 110 -7.04 25.35 3.19
N LEU A 111 -7.32 24.42 4.10
CA LEU A 111 -8.52 24.43 4.93
C LEU A 111 -8.50 25.62 5.89
N ALA A 112 -7.35 25.88 6.55
CA ALA A 112 -7.21 27.02 7.45
C ALA A 112 -7.37 28.37 6.71
N ALA A 113 -6.93 28.46 5.45
CA ALA A 113 -7.16 29.64 4.62
C ALA A 113 -8.65 29.85 4.32
N ALA A 114 -9.38 28.78 3.98
CA ALA A 114 -10.82 28.84 3.74
C ALA A 114 -11.59 29.29 5.00
N GLU A 115 -11.24 28.77 6.18
CA GLU A 115 -11.87 29.16 7.45
C GLU A 115 -11.67 30.65 7.78
N LEU A 116 -10.53 31.24 7.41
CA LEU A 116 -10.28 32.68 7.58
C LEU A 116 -11.08 33.54 6.59
N GLU A 117 -11.27 33.04 5.36
CA GLU A 117 -12.11 33.70 4.37
C GLU A 117 -13.57 33.73 4.85
N ASP A 118 -14.12 32.59 5.28
CA ASP A 118 -15.48 32.49 5.81
C ASP A 118 -15.69 33.45 7.00
N ARG A 119 -14.77 33.44 7.98
CA ARG A 119 -14.84 34.35 9.14
C ARG A 119 -14.79 35.84 8.73
N ALA A 120 -13.97 36.19 7.73
CA ALA A 120 -13.89 37.56 7.25
C ALA A 120 -15.14 38.00 6.48
N GLU A 121 -15.88 37.08 5.89
CA GLU A 121 -17.19 37.34 5.29
C GLU A 121 -18.26 37.55 6.37
N ASP A 122 -18.28 36.70 7.41
CA ASP A 122 -19.18 36.86 8.56
C ASP A 122 -18.98 38.21 9.27
N GLU A 123 -17.72 38.59 9.54
CA GLU A 123 -17.40 39.90 10.16
C GLU A 123 -17.86 41.09 9.29
N LYS A 124 -17.90 40.96 7.96
CA LYS A 124 -18.40 42.01 7.05
C LYS A 124 -19.92 42.09 7.03
N GLU A 125 -20.61 40.96 7.07
CA GLU A 125 -22.08 40.95 7.16
C GLU A 125 -22.55 41.50 8.51
N GLU A 126 -21.90 41.17 9.63
CA GLU A 126 -22.21 41.74 10.95
C GLU A 126 -22.06 43.28 10.95
N GLN A 127 -20.96 43.81 10.39
CA GLN A 127 -20.76 45.26 10.25
C GLN A 127 -21.80 45.95 9.37
N LYS A 128 -22.35 45.24 8.38
CA LYS A 128 -23.38 45.73 7.48
C LYS A 128 -24.77 45.72 8.12
N GLU A 129 -25.06 44.77 9.02
CA GLU A 129 -26.28 44.78 9.82
C GLU A 129 -26.30 45.89 10.88
N GLU A 130 -25.14 46.35 11.33
CA GLU A 130 -25.01 47.45 12.30
C GLU A 130 -25.12 48.87 11.70
N LEU A 131 -25.10 49.01 10.37
CA LEU A 131 -25.12 50.27 9.60
C LEU A 131 -26.51 50.65 9.05
#